data_AF-A0A415EP52-F1
#
_entry.id   AF-A0A415EP52-F1
#
_cell.length_a   1.000
_cell.length_b   1.000
_cell.length_c   1.000
_cell.angle_alpha   90.00
_cell.angle_beta   90.00
_cell.angle_gamma   90.00
#
_symmetry.space_group_name_H-M   'P 1'
#
loop_
_entity.id
_entity.type
_entity.pdbx_description
1 polymer ?
#
loop_
_entity_poly.entity_id
_entity_poly.type
_entity_poly.pdbx_seq_one_letter_code
_entity_poly.pdbx_strand_id
1 'polypeptide(L)'
;MSEKKRQFMNLYKTIILEDNGYMNAELNKLFDELLEEEFENKPELMSEFIQSIVNKNSFGEPDELEKIEQEIKDIRQQMEIMQNSLLKISKIIYSN
;
A
#
# COMPACT_ATOMS: atom_id res chain seq x y z
N MET A 1 0.80 -16.32 15.72
CA MET A 1 1.91 -15.36 15.69
C MET A 1 2.31 -15.08 17.13
N SER A 2 3.58 -15.27 17.47
CA SER A 2 4.10 -15.05 18.82
C SER A 2 4.11 -13.57 19.19
N GLU A 3 4.25 -13.28 20.48
CA GLU A 3 4.33 -11.92 20.98
C GLU A 3 5.58 -11.20 20.45
N LYS A 4 6.73 -11.88 20.36
CA LYS A 4 7.97 -11.33 19.79
C LYS A 4 7.83 -10.99 18.30
N LYS A 5 7.20 -11.86 17.51
CA LYS A 5 6.91 -11.58 16.09
C LYS A 5 6.01 -10.35 15.95
N ARG A 6 5.02 -10.17 16.84
CA ARG A 6 4.11 -9.02 16.83
C ARG A 6 4.85 -7.73 17.18
N GLN A 7 5.70 -7.77 18.21
CA GLN A 7 6.53 -6.64 18.61
C GLN A 7 7.49 -6.22 17.50
N PHE A 8 8.21 -7.18 16.90
CA PHE A 8 9.09 -6.92 15.77
C PHE A 8 8.33 -6.31 14.59
N MET A 9 7.16 -6.86 14.22
CA MET A 9 6.35 -6.31 13.12
C MET A 9 5.93 -4.87 13.38
N ASN A 10 5.49 -4.54 14.59
CA ASN A 10 5.06 -3.19 14.94
C ASN A 10 6.23 -2.20 14.90
N LEU A 11 7.37 -2.56 15.50
CA LEU A 11 8.57 -1.72 15.51
C LEU A 11 9.17 -1.55 14.12
N TYR A 12 9.24 -2.63 13.33
CA TYR A 12 9.71 -2.59 11.95
C TYR A 12 8.83 -1.67 11.10
N LYS A 13 7.51 -1.76 11.26
CA LYS A 13 6.58 -0.87 10.56
C LYS A 13 6.83 0.60 10.90
N THR A 14 6.82 0.95 12.18
CA THR A 14 6.97 2.35 12.59
C THR A 14 8.35 2.90 12.21
N ILE A 15 9.43 2.19 12.54
CA ILE A 15 10.79 2.71 12.36
C ILE A 15 11.22 2.67 10.89
N ILE A 16 10.96 1.56 10.18
CA ILE A 16 11.51 1.35 8.82
C ILE A 16 10.53 1.82 7.74
N LEU A 17 9.23 1.51 7.88
CA LEU A 17 8.25 1.80 6.82
C LEU A 17 7.62 3.18 6.94
N GLU A 18 7.37 3.68 8.16
CA GLU A 18 6.72 4.98 8.38
C GLU A 18 7.75 6.11 8.54
N ASP A 19 8.74 5.91 9.41
CA ASP A 19 9.74 6.95 9.75
C ASP A 19 10.94 6.99 8.78
N ASN A 20 11.03 6.07 7.80
CA ASN A 20 12.20 5.88 6.92
C ASN A 20 13.53 5.82 7.70
N GLY A 21 13.49 5.26 8.90
CA GLY A 21 14.64 5.11 9.79
C GLY A 21 15.47 3.86 9.49
N TYR A 22 16.46 3.62 10.37
CA TYR A 22 17.33 2.45 10.31
C TYR A 22 17.06 1.50 11.47
N MET A 23 17.49 0.23 11.33
CA MET A 23 17.42 -0.76 12.40
C MET A 23 18.17 -0.26 13.64
N ASN A 24 17.42 0.05 14.71
CA ASN A 24 17.97 0.50 15.98
C ASN A 24 18.33 -0.69 16.89
N ALA A 25 18.94 -0.42 18.05
CA ALA A 25 19.40 -1.47 18.97
C ALA A 25 18.28 -2.41 19.44
N GLU A 26 17.06 -1.88 19.62
CA GLU A 26 15.89 -2.65 20.04
C GLU A 26 15.40 -3.59 18.93
N LEU A 27 15.30 -3.08 17.70
CA LEU A 27 14.87 -3.85 16.55
C LEU A 27 15.89 -4.93 16.16
N ASN A 28 17.19 -4.61 16.25
CA ASN A 28 18.27 -5.58 16.04
C ASN A 28 18.23 -6.71 17.09
N LYS A 29 18.01 -6.37 18.36
CA LYS A 29 17.87 -7.39 19.41
C LYS A 29 16.70 -8.33 19.15
N LEU A 30 15.54 -7.78 18.76
CA LEU A 30 14.37 -8.59 18.40
C LEU A 30 14.60 -9.43 17.15
N PHE A 31 15.39 -8.93 16.19
CA PHE A 31 15.80 -9.70 15.01
C PHE A 31 16.60 -10.94 15.42
N ASP A 32 17.63 -10.76 16.25
CA ASP A 32 18.50 -11.86 16.70
C ASP A 32 17.73 -12.90 17.52
N GLU A 33 16.90 -12.46 18.46
CA GLU A 33 16.06 -13.35 19.28
C GLU A 33 15.08 -14.16 18.41
N LEU A 34 14.46 -13.53 17.41
CA LEU A 34 13.55 -14.24 16.50
C LEU A 34 14.30 -15.24 15.63
N LEU A 35 15.47 -14.86 15.12
CA LEU A 35 16.30 -15.71 14.29
C LEU A 35 16.71 -16.97 15.07
N GLU A 36 17.16 -16.82 16.31
CA GLU A 36 17.60 -17.92 17.16
C GLU A 36 16.43 -18.80 17.65
N GLU A 37 15.41 -18.19 18.24
CA GLU A 37 14.35 -18.93 18.97
C GLU A 37 13.23 -19.45 18.06
N GLU A 38 12.88 -18.73 17.00
CA GLU A 38 11.69 -19.02 16.19
C GLU A 38 11.97 -19.41 14.75
N PHE A 39 13.16 -19.12 14.23
CA PHE A 39 13.56 -19.45 12.87
C PHE A 39 14.73 -20.43 12.82
N GLU A 40 15.10 -21.06 13.94
CA GLU A 40 16.14 -22.10 14.02
C GLU A 40 17.49 -21.65 13.42
N ASN A 41 17.83 -20.38 13.60
CA ASN A 41 19.00 -19.73 12.98
C ASN A 41 19.02 -19.84 11.45
N LYS A 42 17.86 -19.89 10.78
CA LYS A 42 17.74 -19.89 9.31
C LYS A 42 17.42 -18.46 8.82
N PRO A 43 18.40 -17.75 8.22
CA PRO A 43 18.20 -16.39 7.74
C PRO A 43 17.12 -16.30 6.66
N GLU A 44 16.98 -17.36 5.84
CA GLU A 44 15.97 -17.46 4.78
C GLU A 44 14.56 -17.23 5.32
N LEU A 45 14.21 -17.90 6.44
CA LEU A 45 12.88 -17.83 7.03
C LEU A 45 12.62 -16.47 7.69
N MET A 46 13.66 -15.87 8.27
CA MET A 46 13.58 -14.51 8.82
C MET A 46 13.40 -13.47 7.71
N SER A 47 14.09 -13.66 6.58
CA SER A 47 13.94 -12.81 5.40
C SER A 47 12.53 -12.94 4.80
N GLU A 48 11.99 -14.15 4.68
CA GLU A 48 10.59 -14.38 4.26
C GLU A 48 9.59 -13.69 5.18
N PHE A 49 9.82 -13.73 6.50
CA PHE A 49 8.99 -13.04 7.47
C PHE A 49 9.03 -11.51 7.28
N ILE A 50 10.21 -10.91 7.13
CA ILE A 50 10.36 -9.48 6.85
C ILE A 50 9.66 -9.12 5.54
N GLN A 51 9.88 -9.90 4.48
CA GLN A 51 9.23 -9.67 3.19
C GLN A 51 7.69 -9.73 3.32
N SER A 52 7.15 -10.60 4.19
CA SER A 52 5.72 -10.65 4.46
C SER A 52 5.20 -9.38 5.16
N ILE A 53 6.02 -8.75 6.02
CA ILE A 53 5.69 -7.47 6.68
C ILE A 53 5.69 -6.37 5.64
N VAL A 54 6.72 -6.31 4.80
CA VAL A 54 6.84 -5.36 3.70
C VAL A 54 5.65 -5.53 2.76
N ASN A 55 5.40 -6.72 2.20
CA ASN A 55 4.29 -6.96 1.26
C ASN A 55 2.91 -6.64 1.83
N LYS A 56 2.68 -6.79 3.15
CA LYS A 56 1.40 -6.44 3.79
C LYS A 56 1.21 -4.95 4.01
N ASN A 57 2.30 -4.20 4.18
CA ASN A 57 2.27 -2.76 4.49
C ASN A 57 2.62 -1.90 3.27
N SER A 58 3.32 -2.47 2.29
CA SER A 58 3.24 -2.18 0.88
C SER A 58 1.87 -2.67 0.39
N PHE A 59 0.80 -2.04 0.88
CA PHE A 59 -0.28 -1.74 -0.03
C PHE A 59 0.42 -1.02 -1.18
N GLY A 60 0.51 -1.68 -2.34
CA GLY A 60 1.00 -1.02 -3.53
C GLY A 60 0.32 0.33 -3.55
N GLU A 61 1.11 1.41 -3.67
CA GLU A 61 0.56 2.59 -4.30
C GLU A 61 -0.24 2.05 -5.49
N PRO A 62 -1.51 2.45 -5.70
CA PRO A 62 -2.16 2.11 -6.95
C PRO A 62 -1.14 2.52 -8.00
N ASP A 63 -0.68 1.52 -8.76
CA ASP A 63 0.39 1.66 -9.74
C ASP A 63 0.07 2.95 -10.47
N GLU A 64 1.03 3.83 -10.77
CA GLU A 64 0.67 5.14 -11.36
C GLU A 64 -0.32 4.97 -12.54
N LEU A 65 -0.25 3.83 -13.21
CA LEU A 65 -1.26 3.25 -14.10
C LEU A 65 -2.69 3.14 -13.53
N GLU A 66 -2.94 2.48 -12.40
CA GLU A 66 -4.28 2.41 -11.77
C GLU A 66 -4.82 3.80 -11.39
N LYS A 67 -3.97 4.72 -10.92
CA LYS A 67 -4.38 6.11 -10.68
C LYS A 67 -4.79 6.80 -11.98
N ILE A 68 -3.98 6.64 -13.03
CA ILE A 68 -4.25 7.18 -14.36
C ILE A 68 -5.53 6.56 -14.97
N GLU A 69 -5.76 5.25 -14.80
CA GLU A 69 -6.97 4.57 -15.27
C GLU A 69 -8.22 5.11 -14.57
N GLN A 70 -8.14 5.34 -13.25
CA GLN A 70 -9.23 5.93 -12.49
C GLN A 70 -9.48 7.39 -12.91
N GLU A 71 -8.43 8.20 -13.10
CA GLU A 71 -8.56 9.57 -13.62
C GLU A 71 -9.18 9.61 -15.03
N ILE A 72 -8.77 8.72 -15.93
CA ILE A 72 -9.36 8.59 -17.27
C ILE A 72 -10.84 8.24 -17.19
N LYS A 73 -11.22 7.34 -16.27
CA LYS A 73 -12.61 6.94 -16.06
C LYS A 73 -13.46 8.12 -15.58
N ASP A 74 -12.96 8.88 -14.61
CA ASP A 74 -13.66 10.03 -14.05
C ASP A 74 -13.82 11.15 -15.09
N ILE A 75 -12.77 11.42 -15.88
CA ILE A 75 -12.82 12.38 -17.00
C ILE A 75 -13.86 11.94 -18.05
N ARG A 76 -13.88 10.66 -18.42
CA ARG A 76 -14.87 10.13 -19.38
C ARG A 76 -16.30 10.31 -18.87
N GLN A 77 -16.52 10.06 -17.59
CA GLN A 77 -17.84 10.21 -16.97
C GLN A 77 -18.30 11.68 -16.98
N GLN A 78 -17.39 12.62 -16.68
CA GLN A 78 -17.69 14.06 -16.77
C GLN A 78 -17.98 14.50 -18.21
N MET A 79 -17.23 14.01 -19.19
CA MET A 79 -17.49 14.29 -20.61
C MET A 79 -18.86 13.78 -21.05
N GLU A 80 -19.28 12.59 -20.61
CA GLU A 80 -20.59 12.02 -20.94
C GLU A 80 -21.74 12.85 -20.34
N ILE A 81 -21.59 13.31 -19.09
CA ILE A 81 -22.54 14.23 -18.44
C ILE A 81 -22.62 15.55 -19.23
N MET A 82 -21.48 16.11 -19.62
CA MET A 82 -21.41 17.34 -20.40
C MET A 82 -22.10 17.19 -21.76
N GLN A 83 -21.80 16.12 -22.52
CA GLN A 83 -22.42 15.84 -23.81
C GLN A 83 -23.93 15.68 -23.69
N ASN A 84 -24.40 14.95 -22.69
CA ASN A 84 -25.84 14.80 -22.43
C ASN A 84 -26.51 16.13 -22.09
N SER A 85 -25.83 16.99 -21.35
CA SER A 85 -26.33 18.32 -21.00
C SER A 85 -26.42 19.23 -22.23
N LEU A 86 -25.38 19.21 -23.08
CA LEU A 86 -25.38 19.93 -24.36
C LEU A 86 -26.49 19.44 -25.30
N LEU A 87 -26.72 18.12 -25.38
CA LEU A 87 -27.79 17.55 -26.20
C LEU A 87 -29.18 17.96 -25.69
N LYS A 88 -29.37 18.06 -24.37
CA LYS A 88 -30.62 18.57 -23.80
C LYS A 88 -30.83 20.05 -24.15
N ILE A 89 -29.78 20.86 -24.03
CA ILE A 89 -29.82 22.28 -24.40
C ILE A 89 -30.11 22.44 -25.89
N SER A 90 -29.45 21.67 -26.77
CA SER A 90 -29.69 21.74 -28.20
C SER A 90 -31.13 21.37 -28.54
N LYS A 91 -31.70 20.33 -27.91
CA LYS A 91 -33.11 19.97 -28.09
C LYS A 91 -34.04 21.11 -27.69
N ILE A 92 -33.79 21.81 -26.57
CA ILE A 92 -34.59 22.95 -26.14
C ILE A 92 -34.51 24.10 -27.16
N ILE A 93 -33.32 24.39 -27.69
CA ILE A 93 -33.11 25.48 -28.66
C ILE A 93 -33.78 25.16 -30.01
N TYR A 94 -33.64 23.93 -30.53
CA TYR A 94 -34.16 23.53 -31.83
C TYR A 94 -35.62 23.03 -31.81
N SER A 95 -36.28 23.01 -30.64
CA SER A 95 -37.71 22.68 -30.52
C SER A 95 -38.61 23.92 -30.38
N ASN A 96 -38.03 25.12 -30.47
CA ASN A 96 -38.72 26.39 -30.72
C ASN A 96 -38.53 26.79 -32.18
#